data_AF-A0A2R7NJP2-F1
#
_entry.id   AF-A0A2R7NJP2-F1
#
_cell.length_a   1.000
_cell.length_b   1.000
_cell.length_c   1.000
_cell.angle_alpha   90.00
_cell.angle_beta   90.00
_cell.angle_gamma   90.00
#
_symmetry.space_group_name_H-M   'P 1'
#
loop_
_entity.id
_entity.type
_entity.pdbx_description
1 polymer ?
#
loop_
_entity_poly.entity_id
_entity_poly.type
_entity_poly.pdbx_seq_one_letter_code
_entity_poly.pdbx_strand_id
1 'polypeptide(L)'
;MYTFAPIKNTFSMMKTKLLSVALLAMSLFTFAQVGIQTPTPKKTLHVNGSLQVVKEINVGGDGSTTGSSGTAGDFLSTNGTGNAPEWKSLDTQSVTKMVFVGNKSNTDPSPTTTYPNNQYNTLRYNVVNKILDTYISYDANTGIFTVKKAGFYSVNTYLTYDLNSNPSGETSGTATTTVDKTNDIIEVAKMSTNHSERTPYVYHTVTGIRLFVVGETFKVTCVHTRQYKLGTSNISVQYISE
;
A
#
# COMPACT_ATOMS: atom_id res chain seq x y z
N MET A 1 71.20 26.90 -73.51
CA MET A 1 70.79 27.09 -72.11
C MET A 1 69.34 26.59 -72.01
N TYR A 2 69.13 25.33 -71.61
CA TYR A 2 67.79 24.76 -71.45
C TYR A 2 67.62 24.36 -69.98
N THR A 3 66.75 25.08 -69.29
CA THR A 3 66.43 24.86 -67.88
C THR A 3 65.30 23.84 -67.79
N PHE A 4 65.55 22.69 -67.19
CA PHE A 4 64.53 21.66 -66.93
C PHE A 4 63.60 22.10 -65.80
N ALA A 5 62.29 22.00 -66.01
CA ALA A 5 61.26 22.23 -64.99
C ALA A 5 60.98 20.94 -64.19
N PRO A 6 60.76 21.01 -62.86
CA PRO A 6 60.56 19.81 -62.04
C PRO A 6 59.14 19.25 -62.17
N ILE A 7 59.05 17.94 -62.36
CA ILE A 7 57.80 17.17 -62.36
C ILE A 7 57.26 17.12 -60.92
N LYS A 8 56.10 17.75 -60.68
CA LYS A 8 55.42 17.69 -59.38
C LYS A 8 54.94 16.26 -59.09
N ASN A 9 55.25 15.77 -57.90
CA ASN A 9 55.04 14.40 -57.45
C ASN A 9 53.55 14.10 -57.15
N THR A 10 52.75 13.89 -58.19
CA THR A 10 51.29 13.63 -58.15
C THR A 10 50.93 12.34 -57.42
N PHE A 11 51.86 11.39 -57.31
CA PHE A 11 51.67 10.10 -56.64
C PHE A 11 51.46 10.23 -55.12
N SER A 12 52.08 11.24 -54.50
CA SER A 12 51.88 11.57 -53.07
C SER A 12 50.45 12.08 -52.82
N MET A 13 49.93 12.90 -53.73
CA MET A 13 48.61 13.54 -53.59
C MET A 13 47.42 12.57 -53.70
N MET A 14 47.54 11.51 -54.52
CA MET A 14 46.50 10.47 -54.63
C MET A 14 46.39 9.59 -53.38
N LYS A 15 47.52 9.26 -52.73
CA LYS A 15 47.55 8.44 -51.51
C LYS A 15 46.86 9.15 -50.34
N THR A 16 47.08 10.45 -50.20
CA THR A 16 46.43 11.25 -49.14
C THR A 16 44.92 11.31 -49.35
N LYS A 17 44.44 11.47 -50.60
CA LYS A 17 43.01 11.47 -50.92
C LYS A 17 42.35 10.11 -50.65
N LEU A 18 43.01 9.00 -51.01
CA LEU A 18 42.54 7.64 -50.73
C LEU A 18 42.46 7.36 -49.23
N LEU A 19 43.44 7.80 -48.44
CA LEU A 19 43.43 7.66 -46.99
C LEU A 19 42.27 8.46 -46.35
N SER A 20 42.02 9.68 -46.83
CA SER A 20 40.89 10.49 -46.36
C SER A 20 39.54 9.84 -46.69
N VAL A 21 39.40 9.23 -47.87
CA VAL A 21 38.19 8.50 -48.25
C VAL A 21 38.01 7.23 -47.41
N ALA A 22 39.09 6.51 -47.12
CA ALA A 22 39.04 5.31 -46.26
C ALA A 22 38.66 5.64 -44.81
N LEU A 23 39.20 6.73 -44.25
CA LEU A 23 38.85 7.22 -42.91
C LEU A 23 37.37 7.64 -42.83
N LEU A 24 36.87 8.34 -43.85
CA LEU A 24 35.46 8.74 -43.94
C LEU A 24 34.54 7.53 -44.13
N ALA A 25 34.95 6.53 -44.90
CA ALA A 25 34.19 5.30 -45.06
C ALA A 25 34.12 4.50 -43.75
N MET A 26 35.21 4.43 -42.98
CA MET A 26 35.23 3.73 -41.69
C MET A 26 34.31 4.37 -40.65
N SER A 27 34.14 5.71 -40.66
CA SER A 27 33.20 6.37 -39.73
C SER A 27 31.73 6.06 -39.99
N LEU A 28 31.39 5.52 -41.17
CA LEU A 28 30.01 5.16 -41.53
C LEU A 28 29.59 3.77 -41.02
N PHE A 29 30.54 2.94 -40.57
CA PHE A 29 30.28 1.56 -40.14
C PHE A 29 30.41 1.33 -38.63
N THR A 30 30.50 2.39 -37.83
CA THR A 30 30.57 2.27 -36.37
C THR A 30 29.17 2.36 -35.76
N PHE A 31 28.75 1.32 -35.04
CA PHE A 31 27.56 1.39 -34.19
C PHE A 31 27.86 2.33 -33.02
N ALA A 32 27.31 3.55 -33.06
CA ALA A 32 27.53 4.54 -32.02
C ALA A 32 26.79 4.14 -30.73
N GLN A 33 27.53 3.73 -29.70
CA GLN A 33 27.02 3.75 -28.33
C GLN A 33 26.97 5.21 -27.85
N VAL A 34 25.89 5.60 -27.19
CA VAL A 34 25.70 6.95 -26.65
C VAL A 34 26.14 6.96 -25.19
N GLY A 35 27.36 7.41 -24.96
CA GLY A 35 27.88 7.68 -23.63
C GLY A 35 27.82 9.16 -23.27
N ILE A 36 27.17 9.51 -22.15
CA ILE A 36 27.22 10.86 -21.57
C ILE A 36 28.12 10.80 -20.35
N GLN A 37 29.28 11.45 -20.42
CA GLN A 37 30.33 11.42 -19.38
C GLN A 37 30.84 10.00 -19.07
N THR A 38 30.86 9.11 -20.07
CA THR A 38 31.34 7.73 -19.93
C THR A 38 32.35 7.39 -21.04
N PRO A 39 33.67 7.48 -20.79
CA PRO A 39 34.69 7.11 -21.78
C PRO A 39 34.62 5.63 -22.20
N THR A 40 34.09 4.77 -21.31
CA THR A 40 33.83 3.35 -21.58
C THR A 40 32.38 3.01 -21.24
N PRO A 41 31.42 3.24 -22.16
CA PRO A 41 30.01 2.91 -21.95
C PRO A 41 29.82 1.43 -21.58
N LYS A 42 28.95 1.15 -20.59
CA LYS A 42 28.62 -0.24 -20.16
C LYS A 42 27.31 -0.75 -20.78
N LYS A 43 26.56 0.14 -21.42
CA LYS A 43 25.28 -0.08 -22.09
C LYS A 43 25.19 0.85 -23.30
N THR A 44 24.29 0.55 -24.24
CA THR A 44 24.09 1.35 -25.46
C THR A 44 23.80 2.82 -25.18
N LEU A 45 23.00 3.10 -24.15
CA LEU A 45 22.91 4.41 -23.51
C LEU A 45 23.49 4.29 -22.10
N HIS A 46 24.56 5.04 -21.82
CA HIS A 46 25.17 5.09 -20.49
C HIS A 46 25.36 6.55 -20.08
N VAL A 47 24.65 6.97 -19.05
CA VAL A 47 24.72 8.34 -18.53
C VAL A 47 25.36 8.28 -17.15
N ASN A 48 26.51 8.92 -17.00
CA ASN A 48 27.18 9.09 -15.71
C ASN A 48 27.06 10.57 -15.29
N GLY A 49 25.84 10.98 -15.00
CA GLY A 49 25.47 12.36 -14.67
C GLY A 49 23.96 12.46 -14.41
N SER A 50 23.43 13.69 -14.37
CA SER A 50 22.00 13.92 -14.17
C SER A 50 21.19 13.60 -15.43
N LEU A 51 20.06 12.92 -15.25
CA LEU A 51 19.04 12.71 -16.27
C LEU A 51 17.73 13.34 -15.81
N GLN A 52 17.17 14.24 -16.63
CA GLN A 52 15.83 14.78 -16.43
C GLN A 52 14.97 14.44 -17.64
N VAL A 53 13.79 13.88 -17.39
CA VAL A 53 12.78 13.58 -18.40
C VAL A 53 11.52 14.33 -18.02
N VAL A 54 10.98 15.16 -18.92
CA VAL A 54 9.89 16.10 -18.59
C VAL A 54 8.51 15.54 -18.94
N LYS A 55 8.40 14.82 -20.07
CA LYS A 55 7.11 14.37 -20.58
C LYS A 55 6.77 12.95 -20.13
N GLU A 56 7.54 11.96 -20.57
CA GLU A 56 7.27 10.55 -20.28
C GLU A 56 8.50 9.67 -20.50
N ILE A 57 8.48 8.49 -19.89
CA ILE A 57 9.42 7.39 -20.16
C ILE A 57 8.58 6.20 -20.63
N ASN A 58 8.80 5.73 -21.86
CA ASN A 58 8.11 4.56 -22.40
C ASN A 58 8.96 3.29 -22.22
N VAL A 59 8.39 2.23 -21.67
CA VAL A 59 9.08 0.93 -21.45
C VAL A 59 8.27 -0.24 -22.02
N GLY A 60 8.92 -1.39 -22.24
CA GLY A 60 8.25 -2.60 -22.75
C GLY A 60 7.99 -2.62 -24.26
N GLY A 61 8.39 -1.59 -25.00
CA GLY A 61 8.36 -1.57 -26.46
C GLY A 61 9.62 -2.17 -27.10
N ASP A 62 9.70 -2.13 -28.42
CA ASP A 62 10.84 -2.57 -29.21
C ASP A 62 11.18 -1.59 -30.34
N GLY A 63 12.04 -1.99 -31.29
CA GLY A 63 12.45 -1.14 -32.42
C GLY A 63 11.32 -0.79 -33.40
N SER A 64 10.18 -1.45 -33.30
CA SER A 64 9.01 -1.31 -34.16
C SER A 64 7.73 -0.92 -33.41
N THR A 65 7.69 -1.05 -32.10
CA THR A 65 6.52 -0.79 -31.25
C THR A 65 6.86 0.17 -30.12
N THR A 66 6.05 1.21 -29.95
CA THR A 66 6.17 2.11 -28.81
C THR A 66 5.78 1.37 -27.52
N GLY A 67 6.58 1.54 -26.47
CA GLY A 67 6.27 1.02 -25.14
C GLY A 67 5.13 1.78 -24.45
N SER A 68 4.84 1.41 -23.21
CA SER A 68 3.86 2.11 -22.37
C SER A 68 4.54 3.19 -21.52
N SER A 69 3.90 4.35 -21.38
CA SER A 69 4.28 5.41 -20.42
C SER A 69 3.71 5.20 -19.03
N GLY A 70 2.93 4.13 -18.83
CA GLY A 70 2.26 3.83 -17.58
C GLY A 70 1.05 4.73 -17.34
N THR A 71 0.37 4.52 -16.21
CA THR A 71 -0.71 5.38 -15.73
C THR A 71 -0.24 6.17 -14.50
N ALA A 72 -0.94 7.26 -14.18
CA ALA A 72 -0.66 8.02 -12.97
C ALA A 72 -0.71 7.12 -11.72
N GLY A 73 0.37 7.13 -10.93
CA GLY A 73 0.51 6.32 -9.71
C GLY A 73 1.18 4.96 -9.91
N ASP A 74 1.44 4.55 -11.16
CA ASP A 74 2.26 3.39 -11.42
C ASP A 74 3.73 3.64 -11.05
N PHE A 75 4.46 2.58 -10.75
CA PHE A 75 5.89 2.60 -10.53
C PHE A 75 6.60 1.65 -11.49
N LEU A 76 7.85 1.97 -11.82
CA LEU A 76 8.66 1.14 -12.72
C LEU A 76 9.22 -0.05 -11.94
N SER A 77 8.89 -1.27 -12.37
CA SER A 77 9.37 -2.52 -11.79
C SER A 77 10.30 -3.25 -12.76
N THR A 78 11.37 -3.83 -12.23
CA THR A 78 12.23 -4.73 -13.00
C THR A 78 11.63 -6.14 -13.03
N ASN A 79 11.63 -6.75 -14.21
CA ASN A 79 11.18 -8.13 -14.42
C ASN A 79 12.35 -9.14 -14.42
N GLY A 80 13.50 -8.74 -13.88
CA GLY A 80 14.71 -9.56 -13.88
C GLY A 80 15.54 -9.42 -15.16
N THR A 81 16.68 -10.10 -15.19
CA THR A 81 17.67 -9.97 -16.27
C THR A 81 17.11 -10.41 -17.62
N GLY A 82 17.27 -9.57 -18.63
CA GLY A 82 16.85 -9.87 -20.01
C GLY A 82 15.39 -9.51 -20.32
N ASN A 83 14.57 -9.26 -19.30
CA ASN A 83 13.18 -8.83 -19.48
C ASN A 83 13.08 -7.31 -19.47
N ALA A 84 12.20 -6.75 -20.31
CA ALA A 84 11.90 -5.33 -20.26
C ALA A 84 11.25 -4.97 -18.90
N PRO A 85 11.61 -3.83 -18.29
CA PRO A 85 10.91 -3.34 -17.13
C PRO A 85 9.48 -2.95 -17.51
N GLU A 86 8.57 -2.97 -16.54
CA GLU A 86 7.15 -2.69 -16.75
C GLU A 86 6.60 -1.72 -15.71
N TRP A 87 5.58 -0.96 -16.11
CA TRP A 87 4.79 -0.14 -15.19
C TRP A 87 3.83 -1.03 -14.41
N LYS A 88 3.89 -0.96 -13.07
CA LYS A 88 2.99 -1.68 -12.17
C LYS A 88 2.18 -0.71 -11.33
N SER A 89 0.90 -1.01 -11.16
CA SER A 89 0.07 -0.34 -10.16
C SER A 89 0.44 -0.81 -8.76
N LEU A 90 0.47 0.11 -7.81
CA LEU A 90 0.66 -0.19 -6.39
C LEU A 90 -0.40 -1.15 -5.83
N ASP A 91 -1.59 -1.19 -6.43
CA ASP A 91 -2.67 -2.10 -6.04
C ASP A 91 -2.37 -3.57 -6.36
N THR A 92 -1.48 -3.82 -7.33
CA THR A 92 -1.03 -5.20 -7.67
C THR A 92 0.04 -5.72 -6.73
N GLN A 93 0.59 -4.86 -5.88
CA GLN A 93 1.57 -5.23 -4.88
C GLN A 93 0.85 -5.55 -3.57
N SER A 94 1.40 -6.48 -2.78
CA SER A 94 0.92 -6.82 -1.43
C SER A 94 1.20 -5.70 -0.41
N VAL A 95 0.80 -4.48 -0.76
CA VAL A 95 0.90 -3.29 0.08
C VAL A 95 -0.38 -3.17 0.88
N THR A 96 -0.24 -3.29 2.19
CA THR A 96 -1.35 -3.14 3.12
C THR A 96 -2.00 -1.76 3.00
N LYS A 97 -3.34 -1.72 2.89
CA LYS A 97 -4.13 -0.49 2.77
C LYS A 97 -4.95 -0.26 4.02
N MET A 98 -4.85 0.94 4.60
CA MET A 98 -5.77 1.39 5.64
C MET A 98 -7.14 1.66 5.02
N VAL A 99 -8.11 0.78 5.26
CA VAL A 99 -9.44 0.82 4.63
C VAL A 99 -10.53 1.40 5.54
N PHE A 100 -10.34 1.38 6.86
CA PHE A 100 -11.26 2.02 7.80
C PHE A 100 -10.53 2.56 9.01
N VAL A 101 -10.92 3.75 9.48
CA VAL A 101 -10.52 4.30 10.78
C VAL A 101 -11.73 4.95 11.42
N GLY A 102 -12.10 4.48 12.61
CA GLY A 102 -13.25 4.99 13.36
C GLY A 102 -12.91 5.27 14.82
N ASN A 103 -13.58 6.27 15.39
CA ASN A 103 -13.56 6.56 16.82
C ASN A 103 -14.99 6.51 17.38
N LYS A 104 -15.08 6.22 18.67
CA LYS A 104 -16.24 6.53 19.49
C LYS A 104 -15.92 7.78 20.33
N SER A 105 -16.60 8.89 20.09
CA SER A 105 -16.58 10.02 21.01
C SER A 105 -17.47 9.71 22.22
N ASN A 106 -17.02 10.11 23.42
CA ASN A 106 -17.77 9.91 24.66
C ASN A 106 -18.95 10.90 24.73
N THR A 107 -20.06 10.50 24.13
CA THR A 107 -21.48 10.65 24.52
C THR A 107 -22.20 9.81 23.48
N ASP A 108 -22.65 8.64 23.91
CA ASP A 108 -22.97 7.48 23.08
C ASP A 108 -23.77 7.77 21.78
N PRO A 109 -23.41 7.22 20.58
CA PRO A 109 -24.35 7.11 19.46
C PRO A 109 -25.54 6.16 19.75
N SER A 110 -25.46 5.38 20.82
CA SER A 110 -26.56 4.59 21.35
C SER A 110 -27.41 5.40 22.34
N PRO A 111 -28.74 5.27 22.36
CA PRO A 111 -29.55 5.83 23.44
C PRO A 111 -29.28 5.13 24.81
N THR A 112 -28.46 4.08 24.86
CA THR A 112 -28.19 3.30 26.08
C THR A 112 -27.13 3.99 26.95
N THR A 113 -27.54 4.55 28.08
CA THR A 113 -26.61 5.13 29.05
C THR A 113 -25.77 4.07 29.76
N THR A 114 -26.20 2.79 29.78
CA THR A 114 -25.48 1.64 30.34
C THR A 114 -25.76 0.38 29.53
N TYR A 115 -24.77 -0.50 29.44
CA TYR A 115 -24.91 -1.83 28.86
C TYR A 115 -25.27 -2.85 29.95
N PRO A 116 -26.23 -3.78 29.67
CA PRO A 116 -26.64 -4.79 30.61
C PRO A 116 -25.54 -5.82 30.91
N ASN A 117 -25.60 -6.42 32.10
CA ASN A 117 -24.68 -7.50 32.48
C ASN A 117 -24.94 -8.76 31.63
N ASN A 118 -23.88 -9.53 31.37
CA ASN A 118 -23.94 -10.83 30.68
C ASN A 118 -24.64 -10.79 29.30
N GLN A 119 -24.66 -9.63 28.64
CA GLN A 119 -25.20 -9.46 27.30
C GLN A 119 -24.13 -8.96 26.34
N TYR A 120 -24.12 -9.53 25.15
CA TYR A 120 -23.26 -9.09 24.05
C TYR A 120 -23.81 -7.82 23.44
N ASN A 121 -22.99 -6.77 23.44
CA ASN A 121 -23.34 -5.47 22.87
C ASN A 121 -22.39 -5.13 21.73
N THR A 122 -22.96 -4.74 20.59
CA THR A 122 -22.17 -4.30 19.44
C THR A 122 -21.63 -2.88 19.68
N LEU A 123 -20.32 -2.73 19.57
CA LEU A 123 -19.66 -1.44 19.63
C LEU A 123 -19.94 -0.64 18.36
N ARG A 124 -20.40 0.60 18.56
CA ARG A 124 -20.68 1.57 17.50
C ARG A 124 -19.71 2.74 17.58
N TYR A 125 -18.94 2.91 16.52
CA TYR A 125 -18.12 4.09 16.21
C TYR A 125 -19.00 5.16 15.55
N ASN A 126 -19.00 6.36 16.08
CA ASN A 126 -19.82 7.49 15.60
C ASN A 126 -19.03 8.54 14.82
N VAL A 127 -17.71 8.43 14.82
CA VAL A 127 -16.82 9.28 14.04
C VAL A 127 -16.04 8.39 13.09
N VAL A 128 -16.36 8.48 11.80
CA VAL A 128 -15.61 7.78 10.74
C VAL A 128 -14.59 8.78 10.18
N ASN A 129 -13.30 8.54 10.45
CA ASN A 129 -12.22 9.41 9.97
C ASN A 129 -11.74 9.01 8.57
N LYS A 130 -11.87 7.72 8.24
CA LYS A 130 -11.49 7.18 6.94
C LYS A 130 -12.35 5.98 6.60
N ILE A 131 -12.79 5.93 5.36
CA ILE A 131 -13.38 4.73 4.76
C ILE A 131 -12.98 4.65 3.29
N LEU A 132 -12.51 3.47 2.86
CA LEU A 132 -12.38 3.11 1.46
C LEU A 132 -13.57 2.22 1.09
N ASP A 133 -14.62 2.86 0.57
CA ASP A 133 -15.91 2.22 0.27
C ASP A 133 -15.86 1.14 -0.80
N THR A 134 -14.74 0.98 -1.52
CA THR A 134 -14.50 -0.13 -2.45
C THR A 134 -14.11 -1.43 -1.72
N TYR A 135 -13.63 -1.35 -0.48
CA TYR A 135 -13.17 -2.51 0.30
C TYR A 135 -14.17 -2.90 1.38
N ILE A 136 -14.75 -1.91 2.06
CA ILE A 136 -15.61 -2.13 3.23
C ILE A 136 -16.67 -1.03 3.33
N SER A 137 -17.87 -1.36 3.78
CA SER A 137 -18.85 -0.39 4.29
C SER A 137 -19.06 -0.57 5.79
N TYR A 138 -19.51 0.49 6.45
CA TYR A 138 -19.81 0.49 7.88
C TYR A 138 -21.16 1.14 8.14
N ASP A 139 -22.04 0.44 8.86
CA ASP A 139 -23.32 0.99 9.31
C ASP A 139 -23.18 1.50 10.75
N ALA A 140 -23.18 2.83 10.92
CA ALA A 140 -23.05 3.48 12.22
C ALA A 140 -24.24 3.20 13.16
N ASN A 141 -25.41 2.83 12.64
CA ASN A 141 -26.57 2.53 13.47
C ASN A 141 -26.47 1.15 14.13
N THR A 142 -25.90 0.18 13.43
CA THR A 142 -25.79 -1.22 13.90
C THR A 142 -24.39 -1.58 14.38
N GLY A 143 -23.35 -0.85 13.98
CA GLY A 143 -21.94 -1.15 14.24
C GLY A 143 -21.39 -2.28 13.36
N ILE A 144 -22.08 -2.61 12.27
CA ILE A 144 -21.75 -3.73 11.40
C ILE A 144 -20.87 -3.26 10.23
N PHE A 145 -19.78 -3.96 10.02
CA PHE A 145 -18.94 -3.83 8.84
C PHE A 145 -19.37 -4.84 7.78
N THR A 146 -19.43 -4.44 6.52
CA THR A 146 -19.71 -5.33 5.37
C THR A 146 -18.55 -5.29 4.39
N VAL A 147 -18.00 -6.45 4.06
CA VAL A 147 -16.86 -6.60 3.16
C VAL A 147 -17.33 -6.49 1.71
N LYS A 148 -16.70 -5.60 0.95
CA LYS A 148 -16.99 -5.36 -0.48
C LYS A 148 -15.90 -5.90 -1.40
N LYS A 149 -14.68 -6.10 -0.87
CA LYS A 149 -13.59 -6.75 -1.58
C LYS A 149 -13.10 -7.96 -0.78
N ALA A 150 -13.04 -9.14 -1.40
CA ALA A 150 -12.50 -10.32 -0.73
C ALA A 150 -11.00 -10.16 -0.43
N GLY A 151 -10.54 -10.79 0.65
CA GLY A 151 -9.13 -10.83 1.02
C GLY A 151 -8.90 -10.93 2.54
N PHE A 152 -7.63 -10.86 2.93
CA PHE A 152 -7.22 -10.81 4.33
C PHE A 152 -7.36 -9.39 4.89
N TYR A 153 -8.07 -9.29 6.01
CA TYR A 153 -8.22 -8.04 6.76
C TYR A 153 -7.59 -8.19 8.14
N SER A 154 -6.79 -7.20 8.53
CA SER A 154 -6.35 -6.99 9.92
C SER A 154 -7.28 -5.99 10.58
N VAL A 155 -7.90 -6.39 11.69
CA VAL A 155 -8.77 -5.56 12.50
C VAL A 155 -8.05 -5.31 13.82
N ASN A 156 -7.79 -4.04 14.15
CA ASN A 156 -7.20 -3.62 15.41
C ASN A 156 -8.14 -2.63 16.09
N THR A 157 -8.64 -2.98 17.27
CA THR A 157 -9.55 -2.15 18.06
C THR A 157 -9.02 -1.95 19.47
N TYR A 158 -9.20 -0.75 19.99
CA TYR A 158 -8.98 -0.40 21.39
C TYR A 158 -10.31 0.08 22.00
N LEU A 159 -10.59 -0.32 23.23
CA LEU A 159 -11.70 0.23 24.01
C LEU A 159 -11.41 0.22 25.51
N THR A 160 -12.15 1.07 26.21
CA THR A 160 -12.17 1.12 27.67
C THR A 160 -13.56 0.75 28.18
N TYR A 161 -13.66 -0.23 29.08
CA TYR A 161 -14.82 -0.43 29.93
C TYR A 161 -14.75 0.57 31.08
N ASP A 162 -15.82 1.33 31.30
CA ASP A 162 -16.01 2.20 32.47
C ASP A 162 -16.98 1.51 33.44
N LEU A 163 -16.44 1.05 34.57
CA LEU A 163 -17.15 0.32 35.60
C LEU A 163 -17.58 1.23 36.77
N ASN A 164 -16.99 2.43 36.92
CA ASN A 164 -17.44 3.42 37.90
C ASN A 164 -18.89 3.84 37.68
N SER A 165 -19.30 3.78 36.42
CA SER A 165 -20.64 4.09 35.95
C SER A 165 -21.68 2.98 36.15
N ASN A 166 -21.31 1.85 36.79
CA ASN A 166 -22.24 0.78 37.12
C ASN A 166 -23.25 1.23 38.21
N PRO A 167 -24.57 1.14 37.97
CA PRO A 167 -25.60 1.48 38.96
C PRO A 167 -25.47 0.74 40.30
N SER A 168 -24.91 -0.47 40.31
CA SER A 168 -24.72 -1.26 41.53
C SER A 168 -23.44 -0.90 42.31
N GLY A 169 -22.57 -0.05 41.77
CA GLY A 169 -21.28 0.31 42.38
C GLY A 169 -20.24 -0.82 42.41
N GLU A 170 -20.57 -1.98 41.86
CA GLU A 170 -19.67 -3.14 41.75
C GLU A 170 -18.72 -2.94 40.56
N THR A 171 -17.47 -3.30 40.76
CA THR A 171 -16.42 -3.12 39.76
C THR A 171 -15.60 -4.39 39.53
N SER A 172 -15.93 -5.49 40.21
CA SER A 172 -15.37 -6.81 39.89
C SER A 172 -16.07 -7.45 38.71
N GLY A 173 -15.37 -8.36 38.03
CA GLY A 173 -15.99 -9.18 37.02
C GLY A 173 -15.04 -9.61 35.91
N THR A 174 -15.66 -10.12 34.85
CA THR A 174 -14.97 -10.47 33.61
C THR A 174 -15.44 -9.57 32.49
N ALA A 175 -14.50 -8.85 31.89
CA ALA A 175 -14.71 -8.12 30.64
C ALA A 175 -14.30 -9.02 29.47
N THR A 176 -15.08 -9.04 28.39
CA THR A 176 -14.72 -9.77 27.17
C THR A 176 -15.05 -8.93 25.95
N THR A 177 -14.04 -8.68 25.11
CA THR A 177 -14.21 -8.05 23.80
C THR A 177 -13.89 -9.07 22.73
N THR A 178 -14.73 -9.11 21.70
CA THR A 178 -14.53 -9.98 20.55
C THR A 178 -14.68 -9.21 19.25
N VAL A 179 -13.89 -9.57 18.24
CA VAL A 179 -14.15 -9.23 16.84
C VAL A 179 -14.81 -10.45 16.24
N ASP A 180 -16.11 -10.35 15.97
CA ASP A 180 -16.94 -11.46 15.52
C ASP A 180 -17.28 -11.31 14.05
N LYS A 181 -17.11 -12.39 13.30
CA LYS A 181 -17.72 -12.52 11.98
C LYS A 181 -19.17 -13.00 12.17
N THR A 182 -20.13 -12.30 11.58
CA THR A 182 -21.55 -12.63 11.78
C THR A 182 -21.83 -14.03 11.27
N ASN A 183 -22.51 -14.85 12.08
CA ASN A 183 -22.83 -16.26 11.79
C ASN A 183 -21.61 -17.19 11.64
N ASP A 184 -20.42 -16.78 12.11
CA ASP A 184 -19.26 -17.65 12.22
C ASP A 184 -19.13 -18.19 13.66
N ILE A 185 -18.68 -19.43 13.78
CA ILE A 185 -18.38 -20.08 15.06
C ILE A 185 -17.00 -19.65 15.56
N ILE A 186 -16.10 -19.30 14.63
CA ILE A 186 -14.74 -18.92 14.96
C ILE A 186 -14.66 -17.39 14.97
N GLU A 187 -14.29 -16.84 16.11
CA GLU A 187 -14.05 -15.41 16.31
C GLU A 187 -12.80 -14.96 15.51
N VAL A 188 -12.74 -13.71 15.06
CA VAL A 188 -11.54 -13.15 14.40
C VAL A 188 -10.44 -12.91 15.43
N ALA A 189 -10.82 -12.40 16.60
CA ALA A 189 -9.96 -12.23 17.76
C ALA A 189 -10.80 -12.00 19.02
N LYS A 190 -10.24 -12.34 20.18
CA LYS A 190 -10.88 -12.18 21.48
C LYS A 190 -9.88 -11.80 22.56
N MET A 191 -10.32 -10.97 23.49
CA MET A 191 -9.64 -10.69 24.74
C MET A 191 -10.63 -10.81 25.89
N SER A 192 -10.24 -11.52 26.95
CA SER A 192 -11.02 -11.65 28.17
C SER A 192 -10.12 -11.39 29.37
N THR A 193 -10.61 -10.59 30.32
CA THR A 193 -9.87 -10.22 31.53
C THR A 193 -10.77 -10.35 32.75
N ASN A 194 -10.29 -11.01 33.79
CA ASN A 194 -10.93 -11.07 35.09
C ASN A 194 -10.24 -10.07 36.04
N HIS A 195 -11.01 -9.37 36.85
CA HIS A 195 -10.49 -8.37 37.77
C HIS A 195 -11.32 -8.29 39.05
N SER A 196 -10.66 -7.89 40.13
CA SER A 196 -11.25 -7.76 41.46
C SER A 196 -12.02 -6.46 41.63
N GLU A 197 -12.72 -6.32 42.76
CA GLU A 197 -13.37 -5.06 43.15
C GLU A 197 -12.38 -3.89 43.21
N ARG A 198 -12.92 -2.68 43.11
CA ARG A 198 -12.22 -1.39 42.99
C ARG A 198 -11.40 -1.26 41.71
N THR A 199 -11.85 -1.89 40.63
CA THR A 199 -11.26 -1.75 39.29
C THR A 199 -12.14 -0.83 38.44
N PRO A 200 -11.87 0.49 38.39
CA PRO A 200 -12.76 1.45 37.72
C PRO A 200 -12.78 1.31 36.20
N TYR A 201 -11.67 0.85 35.62
CA TYR A 201 -11.47 0.79 34.17
C TYR A 201 -10.80 -0.50 33.76
N VAL A 202 -11.24 -1.05 32.64
CA VAL A 202 -10.60 -2.19 31.98
C VAL A 202 -10.29 -1.81 30.54
N TYR A 203 -9.05 -2.02 30.11
CA TYR A 203 -8.57 -1.65 28.79
C TYR A 203 -8.36 -2.88 27.94
N HIS A 204 -9.03 -2.95 26.80
CA HIS A 204 -8.85 -4.04 25.84
C HIS A 204 -8.27 -3.50 24.53
N THR A 205 -7.22 -4.17 24.05
CA THR A 205 -6.72 -4.06 22.67
C THR A 205 -6.88 -5.42 22.02
N VAL A 206 -7.66 -5.49 20.95
CA VAL A 206 -7.98 -6.73 20.25
C VAL A 206 -7.54 -6.60 18.80
N THR A 207 -6.66 -7.51 18.37
CA THR A 207 -6.13 -7.56 17.02
C THR A 207 -6.31 -8.96 16.44
N GLY A 208 -6.84 -9.04 15.23
CA GLY A 208 -6.98 -10.31 14.50
C GLY A 208 -6.85 -10.13 13.00
N ILE A 209 -6.34 -11.15 12.32
CA ILE A 209 -6.29 -11.22 10.87
C ILE A 209 -7.17 -12.38 10.42
N ARG A 210 -8.07 -12.12 9.46
CA ARG A 210 -8.95 -13.15 8.90
C ARG A 210 -9.18 -12.93 7.41
N LEU A 211 -9.37 -14.02 6.68
CA LEU A 211 -9.90 -14.00 5.34
C LEU A 211 -11.40 -13.69 5.38
N PHE A 212 -11.82 -12.72 4.58
CA PHE A 212 -13.23 -12.42 4.34
C PHE A 212 -13.55 -12.52 2.85
N VAL A 213 -14.75 -12.99 2.53
CA VAL A 213 -15.31 -12.92 1.17
C VAL A 213 -16.31 -11.78 1.04
N VAL A 214 -16.64 -11.41 -0.19
CA VAL A 214 -17.59 -10.32 -0.47
C VAL A 214 -18.96 -10.63 0.16
N GLY A 215 -19.54 -9.64 0.82
CA GLY A 215 -20.83 -9.73 1.50
C GLY A 215 -20.73 -10.22 2.95
N GLU A 216 -19.58 -10.75 3.38
CA GLU A 216 -19.41 -11.13 4.77
C GLU A 216 -19.39 -9.90 5.67
N THR A 217 -19.87 -10.09 6.89
CA THR A 217 -19.95 -9.02 7.86
C THR A 217 -19.19 -9.37 9.12
N PHE A 218 -18.66 -8.35 9.78
CA PHE A 218 -18.08 -8.48 11.11
C PHE A 218 -18.45 -7.30 11.97
N LYS A 219 -18.27 -7.46 13.27
CA LYS A 219 -18.58 -6.45 14.29
C LYS A 219 -17.66 -6.61 15.48
N VAL A 220 -17.50 -5.55 16.25
CA VAL A 220 -16.84 -5.61 17.56
C VAL A 220 -17.92 -5.76 18.61
N THR A 221 -17.86 -6.82 19.41
CA THR A 221 -18.77 -7.05 20.53
C THR A 221 -18.04 -6.90 21.85
N CYS A 222 -18.78 -6.49 22.87
CA CYS A 222 -18.32 -6.39 24.23
C CYS A 222 -19.36 -7.02 25.16
N VAL A 223 -18.88 -7.64 26.23
CA VAL A 223 -19.71 -8.18 27.31
C VAL A 223 -18.97 -8.03 28.63
N HIS A 224 -19.70 -7.78 29.69
CA HIS A 224 -19.18 -7.73 31.05
C HIS A 224 -20.12 -8.48 31.98
N THR A 225 -19.59 -9.13 33.03
CA THR A 225 -20.41 -9.84 34.02
C THR A 225 -21.22 -8.92 34.95
N ARG A 226 -20.97 -7.60 34.87
CA ARG A 226 -21.71 -6.51 35.53
C ARG A 226 -22.22 -5.50 34.51
N GLN A 227 -23.14 -4.62 34.90
CA GLN A 227 -23.49 -3.49 34.05
C GLN A 227 -22.28 -2.58 33.87
N TYR A 228 -22.12 -2.00 32.68
CA TYR A 228 -20.93 -1.24 32.32
C TYR A 228 -21.26 -0.13 31.34
N LYS A 229 -20.35 0.82 31.21
CA LYS A 229 -20.31 1.75 30.08
C LYS A 229 -19.06 1.51 29.26
N LEU A 230 -19.06 2.02 28.04
CA LEU A 230 -17.86 2.12 27.23
C LEU A 230 -17.37 3.55 27.23
N GLY A 231 -16.10 3.73 27.56
CA GLY A 231 -15.39 4.98 27.37
C GLY A 231 -14.85 5.10 25.94
N THR A 232 -13.66 5.70 25.83
CA THR A 232 -12.98 5.91 24.56
C THR A 232 -12.77 4.59 23.85
N SER A 233 -13.10 4.55 22.56
CA SER A 233 -12.73 3.43 21.69
C SER A 233 -12.38 3.90 20.29
N ASN A 234 -11.51 3.14 19.64
CA ASN A 234 -11.11 3.38 18.27
C ASN A 234 -10.87 2.04 17.56
N ILE A 235 -10.93 2.08 16.24
CA ILE A 235 -10.68 0.94 15.38
C ILE A 235 -9.91 1.39 14.14
N SER A 236 -9.00 0.52 13.72
CA SER A 236 -8.38 0.56 12.41
C SER A 236 -8.57 -0.78 11.73
N VAL A 237 -8.94 -0.74 10.45
CA VAL A 237 -9.05 -1.92 9.60
C VAL A 237 -8.11 -1.74 8.41
N GLN A 238 -7.30 -2.76 8.18
CA GLN A 238 -6.33 -2.82 7.10
C GLN A 238 -6.66 -3.99 6.18
N TYR A 239 -6.64 -3.74 4.88
CA TYR A 239 -6.66 -4.78 3.85
C TYR A 239 -5.22 -5.16 3.52
N ILE A 240 -4.89 -6.45 3.58
CA ILE A 240 -3.52 -6.95 3.38
C ILE A 240 -3.32 -7.41 1.94
N SER A 241 -4.08 -8.42 1.51
CA SER A 241 -4.03 -8.99 0.16
C SER A 241 -5.33 -9.74 -0.14
N GLU A 242 -5.53 -10.10 -1.42
CA GLU A 242 -6.47 -11.17 -1.81
C GLU A 242 -5.97 -12.53 -1.31
#